data_AF-A0A496V4K8-F1
#
_entry.id   AF-A0A496V4K8-F1
#
_cell.length_a   1.000
_cell.length_b   1.000
_cell.length_c   1.000
_cell.angle_alpha   90.00
_cell.angle_beta   90.00
_cell.angle_gamma   90.00
#
_symmetry.space_group_name_H-M   'P 1'
#
loop_
_entity.id
_entity.type
_entity.pdbx_description
1 polymer ?
#
loop_
_entity_poly.entity_id
_entity_poly.type
_entity_poly.pdbx_seq_one_letter_code
_entity_poly.pdbx_strand_id
1 'polypeptide(L)'
;MEEAIVNAAYHRSYDGNPEPIKVYLYPYRIAIINYPGPVPGLEKHHFKRGHSIPEVPYRNRRIGEFLKELKLAEGRGTGIPKMYRKMAENGSPPPIFKFDESSRTYFKVILPAHPQYIVIHALRESAHLWAYENANRPSQI
;
A
#
# COMPACT_ATOMS: atom_id res chain seq x y z
N MET A 1 0.84 -3.29 -6.62
CA MET A 1 1.42 -3.81 -5.36
C MET A 1 2.93 -3.68 -5.36
N GLU A 2 3.62 -4.21 -6.37
CA GLU A 2 5.08 -4.13 -6.56
C GLU A 2 5.67 -2.74 -6.25
N GLU A 3 5.19 -1.69 -6.94
CA GLU A 3 5.66 -0.31 -6.74
C GLU A 3 5.57 0.15 -5.27
N ALA A 4 4.52 -0.24 -4.54
CA ALA A 4 4.37 0.15 -3.14
C ALA A 4 5.37 -0.59 -2.23
N ILE A 5 5.69 -1.86 -2.53
CA ILE A 5 6.67 -2.66 -1.80
C ILE A 5 8.10 -2.18 -2.09
N VAL A 6 8.42 -1.88 -3.35
CA VAL A 6 9.73 -1.34 -3.73
C VAL A 6 9.94 0.01 -3.06
N ASN A 7 8.95 0.91 -3.07
CA ASN A 7 9.05 2.19 -2.37
C ASN A 7 9.16 2.01 -0.84
N ALA A 8 8.48 1.01 -0.28
CA ALA A 8 8.64 0.65 1.13
C ALA A 8 10.07 0.19 1.43
N ALA A 9 10.66 -0.69 0.63
CA ALA A 9 12.06 -1.09 0.79
C ALA A 9 13.01 0.11 0.65
N TYR A 10 12.80 0.94 -0.37
CA TYR A 10 13.65 2.10 -0.62
C TYR A 10 13.59 3.12 0.53
N HIS A 11 12.43 3.36 1.15
CA HIS A 11 12.27 4.40 2.16
C HIS A 11 12.29 3.93 3.62
N ARG A 12 12.48 2.63 3.86
CA ARG A 12 12.62 2.04 5.20
C ARG A 12 13.87 2.60 5.92
N SER A 13 13.82 2.80 7.25
CA SER A 13 15.07 3.01 7.99
C SER A 13 15.78 1.68 8.22
N TYR A 14 17.07 1.67 7.93
CA TYR A 14 17.97 0.52 8.15
C TYR A 14 18.92 0.76 9.35
N ASP A 15 18.72 1.85 10.08
CA ASP A 15 19.58 2.24 11.19
C ASP A 15 19.13 1.56 12.49
N GLY A 16 20.09 1.25 13.38
CA GLY A 16 19.80 0.74 14.72
C GLY A 16 19.07 -0.60 14.75
N ASN A 17 17.91 -0.66 15.41
CA ASN A 17 17.02 -1.82 15.43
C ASN A 17 15.81 -1.55 14.52
N PRO A 18 15.89 -1.90 13.22
CA PRO A 18 14.94 -1.39 12.25
C PRO A 18 13.63 -2.20 12.25
N GLU A 19 12.50 -1.52 12.32
CA GLU A 19 11.18 -2.12 12.18
C GLU A 19 11.00 -2.75 10.78
N PRO A 20 10.41 -3.96 10.66
CA PRO A 20 10.16 -4.57 9.36
C PRO A 20 9.08 -3.80 8.59
N ILE A 21 9.07 -3.95 7.27
CA ILE A 21 7.95 -3.52 6.43
C ILE A 21 6.76 -4.42 6.79
N LYS A 22 5.66 -3.83 7.24
CA LYS A 22 4.45 -4.59 7.61
C LYS A 22 3.48 -4.60 6.45
N VAL A 23 3.15 -5.79 5.95
CA VAL A 23 2.17 -5.98 4.87
C VAL A 23 0.96 -6.71 5.42
N TYR A 24 -0.20 -6.05 5.37
CA TYR A 24 -1.47 -6.62 5.80
C TYR A 24 -2.37 -6.84 4.60
N LEU A 25 -2.87 -8.07 4.47
CA LEU A 25 -3.88 -8.45 3.48
C LEU A 25 -5.24 -8.48 4.18
N TYR A 26 -6.16 -7.63 3.74
CA TYR A 26 -7.54 -7.61 4.19
C TYR A 26 -8.47 -8.01 3.04
N PRO A 27 -9.72 -8.43 3.33
CA PRO A 27 -10.69 -8.76 2.29
C PRO A 27 -10.91 -7.65 1.26
N TYR A 28 -10.77 -6.37 1.64
CA TYR A 28 -11.11 -5.26 0.74
C TYR A 28 -9.95 -4.33 0.43
N ARG A 29 -8.73 -4.66 0.86
CA ARG A 29 -7.54 -3.83 0.65
C ARG A 29 -6.24 -4.53 1.04
N ILE A 30 -5.14 -4.05 0.50
CA ILE A 30 -3.80 -4.31 1.01
C ILE A 30 -3.31 -3.05 1.74
N ALA A 31 -2.62 -3.21 2.85
CA ALA A 31 -1.95 -2.11 3.54
C ALA A 31 -0.47 -2.42 3.78
N ILE A 32 0.39 -1.51 3.34
CA ILE A 32 1.85 -1.59 3.49
C ILE A 32 2.28 -0.45 4.40
N ILE A 33 2.98 -0.76 5.49
CA ILE A 33 3.38 0.20 6.52
C ILE A 33 4.88 0.15 6.71
N ASN A 34 5.48 1.33 6.67
CA ASN A 34 6.87 1.59 7.00
C ASN A 34 7.02 2.41 8.27
N TYR A 35 8.14 2.18 8.95
CA TYR A 35 8.64 2.99 10.04
C TYR A 35 10.10 3.36 9.73
N PRO A 36 10.51 4.63 9.87
CA PRO A 36 9.69 5.79 10.19
C PRO A 36 8.81 6.22 9.00
N GLY A 37 8.11 7.32 9.17
CA GLY A 37 7.38 8.03 8.13
C GLY A 37 8.28 8.80 7.15
N PRO A 38 7.65 9.59 6.26
CA PRO A 38 8.37 10.32 5.22
C PRO A 38 9.26 11.42 5.82
N VAL A 39 10.40 11.69 5.19
CA VAL A 39 11.36 12.71 5.63
C VAL A 39 10.71 14.10 5.74
N PRO A 40 11.21 15.00 6.62
CA PRO A 40 10.74 16.38 6.71
C PRO A 40 10.67 17.09 5.36
N GLY A 41 9.68 17.97 5.19
CA GLY A 41 9.36 18.64 3.92
C GLY A 41 8.31 17.90 3.07
N LEU A 42 8.03 16.63 3.36
CA LEU A 42 6.92 15.91 2.71
C LEU A 42 5.61 16.07 3.49
N GLU A 43 4.68 16.83 2.91
CA GLU A 43 3.29 16.98 3.36
C GLU A 43 2.30 16.08 2.60
N LYS A 44 1.12 15.84 3.17
CA LYS A 44 0.07 14.96 2.63
C LYS A 44 -0.38 15.39 1.24
N HIS A 45 -0.41 16.69 0.98
CA HIS A 45 -0.90 17.21 -0.30
C HIS A 45 0.00 16.78 -1.47
N HIS A 46 1.31 16.62 -1.27
CA HIS A 46 2.24 16.12 -2.30
C HIS A 46 1.93 14.68 -2.76
N PHE A 47 1.23 13.90 -1.94
CA PHE A 47 0.85 12.52 -2.27
C PHE A 47 -0.50 12.43 -2.99
N LYS A 48 -1.18 13.56 -3.25
CA LYS A 48 -2.42 13.59 -4.03
C LYS A 48 -2.12 13.41 -5.52
N ARG A 49 -3.08 12.88 -6.26
CA ARG A 49 -2.99 12.73 -7.73
C ARG A 49 -2.65 14.08 -8.38
N GLY A 50 -1.72 14.06 -9.34
CA GLY A 50 -1.31 15.24 -10.11
C GLY A 50 -0.32 16.16 -9.39
N HIS A 51 0.03 15.89 -8.14
CA HIS A 51 1.05 16.65 -7.42
C HIS A 51 2.43 16.01 -7.59
N SER A 52 3.47 16.84 -7.49
CA SER A 52 4.86 16.40 -7.49
C SER A 52 5.40 16.29 -6.07
N ILE A 53 6.34 15.36 -5.89
CA ILE A 53 7.11 15.24 -4.65
C ILE A 53 8.22 16.31 -4.68
N PRO A 54 8.33 17.18 -3.66
CA PRO A 54 9.36 18.21 -3.61
C PRO A 54 10.76 17.59 -3.43
N GLU A 55 11.78 18.41 -3.62
CA GLU A 55 13.14 17.96 -3.43
C GLU A 55 13.48 17.77 -1.95
N VAL A 56 13.49 16.51 -1.51
CA VAL A 56 13.92 16.10 -0.17
C VAL A 56 15.09 15.10 -0.23
N PRO A 57 15.98 15.05 0.77
CA PRO A 57 17.09 14.09 0.82
C PRO A 57 16.63 12.63 0.76
N TYR A 58 17.40 11.78 0.10
CA TYR A 58 17.15 10.33 0.10
C TYR A 58 17.73 9.69 1.34
N ARG A 59 16.90 8.93 2.06
CA ARG A 59 17.36 8.14 3.21
C ARG A 59 18.39 7.08 2.78
N ASN A 60 18.12 6.34 1.71
CA ASN A 60 18.92 5.17 1.33
C ASN A 60 19.42 5.25 -0.12
N ARG A 61 20.29 6.21 -0.43
CA ARG A 61 20.77 6.46 -1.81
C ARG A 61 21.29 5.20 -2.51
N ARG A 62 22.13 4.41 -1.83
CA ARG A 62 22.69 3.14 -2.37
C ARG A 62 21.63 2.08 -2.66
N ILE A 63 20.62 1.95 -1.79
CA ILE A 63 19.51 1.03 -2.02
C ILE A 63 18.69 1.49 -3.23
N GLY A 64 18.47 2.80 -3.37
CA GLY A 64 17.83 3.37 -4.55
C GLY A 64 18.58 3.08 -5.84
N GLU A 65 19.91 3.24 -5.85
CA GLU A 65 20.77 2.91 -6.99
C GLU A 65 20.69 1.42 -7.34
N PHE A 66 20.81 0.55 -6.34
CA PHE A 66 20.70 -0.90 -6.53
C PHE A 66 19.33 -1.34 -7.08
N LEU A 67 18.22 -0.77 -6.57
CA LEU A 67 16.88 -1.07 -7.08
C LEU A 67 16.69 -0.59 -8.52
N LYS A 68 17.38 0.48 -8.95
CA LYS A 68 17.38 0.93 -10.34
C LYS A 68 18.17 -0.01 -11.25
N GLU A 69 19.32 -0.49 -10.81
CA GLU A 69 20.12 -1.49 -11.55
C GLU A 69 19.31 -2.77 -11.80
N LEU A 70 18.53 -3.19 -10.81
CA LEU A 70 17.60 -4.33 -10.92
C LEU A 70 16.32 -4.02 -11.71
N LYS A 71 16.14 -2.79 -12.23
CA LYS A 71 14.93 -2.32 -12.93
C LYS A 71 13.65 -2.39 -12.09
N LEU A 72 13.78 -2.38 -10.77
CA LEU A 72 12.66 -2.36 -9.82
C LEU A 72 12.23 -0.93 -9.47
N ALA A 73 13.16 0.03 -9.58
CA ALA A 73 12.89 1.45 -9.42
C ALA A 73 13.33 2.23 -10.66
N GLU A 74 12.68 3.36 -10.91
CA GLU A 74 12.95 4.23 -12.06
C GLU A 74 13.62 5.54 -11.61
N GLY A 75 12.89 6.66 -11.68
CA GLY A 75 13.35 8.00 -11.38
C GLY A 75 12.81 8.56 -10.07
N ARG A 76 13.25 9.77 -9.75
CA ARG A 76 12.72 10.53 -8.61
C ARG A 76 11.23 10.81 -8.81
N GLY A 77 10.43 10.57 -7.79
CA GLY A 77 9.03 11.02 -7.76
C GLY A 77 8.11 10.31 -8.76
N THR A 78 8.56 9.27 -9.48
CA THR A 78 7.72 8.55 -10.44
C THR A 78 6.84 7.48 -9.79
N GLY A 79 7.22 6.99 -8.59
CA GLY A 79 6.52 5.89 -7.93
C GLY A 79 5.08 6.21 -7.51
N ILE A 80 4.83 7.39 -6.93
CA ILE A 80 3.46 7.81 -6.57
C ILE A 80 2.57 7.96 -7.81
N PRO A 81 2.96 8.71 -8.88
CA PRO A 81 2.21 8.75 -10.13
C PRO A 81 1.97 7.37 -10.75
N LYS A 82 2.98 6.49 -10.73
CA LYS A 82 2.89 5.13 -11.27
C LYS A 82 1.88 4.28 -10.50
N MET A 83 1.81 4.38 -9.17
CA MET A 83 0.77 3.72 -8.37
C MET A 83 -0.63 4.21 -8.76
N TYR A 84 -0.85 5.53 -8.85
CA TYR A 84 -2.14 6.06 -9.31
C TYR A 84 -2.51 5.56 -10.71
N ARG A 85 -1.56 5.59 -11.65
CA ARG A 85 -1.76 5.13 -13.03
C ARG A 85 -2.14 3.64 -13.06
N LYS A 86 -1.38 2.77 -12.37
CA LYS A 86 -1.62 1.33 -12.37
C LYS A 86 -2.94 0.92 -11.70
N MET A 87 -3.33 1.63 -10.62
CA MET A 87 -4.64 1.43 -10.00
C MET A 87 -5.78 1.89 -10.93
N ALA A 88 -5.59 2.96 -11.69
CA ALA A 88 -6.58 3.39 -12.68
C ALA A 88 -6.68 2.42 -13.88
N GLU A 89 -5.54 2.00 -14.43
CA GLU A 89 -5.45 1.06 -15.56
C GLU A 89 -6.15 -0.28 -15.26
N ASN A 90 -6.08 -0.75 -14.01
CA ASN A 90 -6.73 -2.01 -13.62
C ASN A 90 -8.15 -1.82 -13.05
N GLY A 91 -8.74 -0.63 -13.13
CA GLY A 91 -10.10 -0.34 -12.64
C GLY A 91 -10.26 -0.29 -11.11
N SER A 92 -9.16 -0.29 -10.34
CA SER A 92 -9.21 -0.23 -8.88
C SER A 92 -9.35 1.20 -8.37
N PRO A 93 -9.92 1.40 -7.16
CA PRO A 93 -9.94 2.72 -6.53
C PRO A 93 -8.52 3.26 -6.30
N PRO A 94 -8.33 4.59 -6.23
CA PRO A 94 -7.00 5.17 -6.07
C PRO A 94 -6.29 4.72 -4.79
N PRO A 95 -4.94 4.69 -4.78
CA PRO A 95 -4.18 4.43 -3.56
C PRO A 95 -4.42 5.55 -2.53
N ILE A 96 -4.36 5.18 -1.25
CA ILE A 96 -4.50 6.12 -0.13
C ILE A 96 -3.20 6.13 0.68
N PHE A 97 -2.68 7.32 0.95
CA PHE A 97 -1.46 7.53 1.73
C PHE A 97 -1.81 8.11 3.10
N LYS A 98 -1.25 7.52 4.16
CA LYS A 98 -1.46 7.97 5.55
C LYS A 98 -0.12 8.07 6.28
N PHE A 99 0.09 9.18 6.96
CA PHE A 99 1.20 9.40 7.88
C PHE A 99 0.87 10.57 8.80
N ASP A 100 1.57 10.66 9.92
CA ASP A 100 1.57 11.83 10.79
C ASP A 100 2.60 12.85 10.27
N GLU A 101 2.17 14.06 9.92
CA GLU A 101 3.04 15.13 9.42
C GLU A 101 3.94 15.72 10.51
N SER A 102 3.46 15.70 11.76
CA SER A 102 4.15 16.27 12.92
C SER A 102 5.21 15.29 13.45
N SER A 103 4.80 14.05 13.78
CA SER A 103 5.69 13.06 14.38
C SER A 103 6.45 12.20 13.36
N ARG A 104 5.92 12.05 12.14
CA ARG A 104 6.52 11.25 11.04
C ARG A 104 6.95 9.86 11.49
N THR A 105 6.15 9.23 12.34
CA THR A 105 6.44 7.92 12.94
C THR A 105 6.19 6.76 11.99
N TYR A 106 5.27 6.90 11.03
CA TYR A 106 4.96 5.85 10.05
C TYR A 106 4.59 6.43 8.69
N PHE A 107 4.71 5.61 7.65
CA PHE A 107 4.11 5.86 6.34
C PHE A 107 3.33 4.63 5.90
N LYS A 108 2.05 4.80 5.58
CA LYS A 108 1.13 3.73 5.22
C LYS A 108 0.55 3.97 3.83
N VAL A 109 0.74 2.99 2.95
CA VAL A 109 0.08 2.91 1.64
C VAL A 109 -1.06 1.92 1.75
N ILE A 110 -2.25 2.31 1.34
CA ILE A 110 -3.42 1.44 1.23
C ILE A 110 -3.79 1.33 -0.24
N LEU A 111 -3.89 0.09 -0.72
CA LEU A 111 -4.35 -0.26 -2.05
C LEU A 111 -5.73 -0.91 -1.91
N PRO A 112 -6.83 -0.20 -2.20
CA PRO A 112 -8.16 -0.78 -2.18
C PRO A 112 -8.28 -1.94 -3.18
N ALA A 113 -9.06 -2.97 -2.83
CA ALA A 113 -9.34 -4.07 -3.74
C ALA A 113 -10.18 -3.60 -4.94
N HIS A 114 -10.06 -4.32 -6.05
CA HIS A 114 -10.88 -4.08 -7.22
C HIS A 114 -12.37 -4.27 -6.90
N PRO A 115 -13.31 -3.42 -7.36
CA PRO A 115 -14.72 -3.52 -6.98
C PRO A 115 -15.36 -4.87 -7.35
N GLN A 116 -14.98 -5.48 -8.49
CA GLN A 116 -15.47 -6.82 -8.85
C GLN A 116 -15.01 -7.90 -7.87
N TYR A 117 -13.79 -7.76 -7.32
CA TYR A 117 -13.32 -8.70 -6.29
C TYR A 117 -14.16 -8.58 -5.02
N ILE A 118 -14.52 -7.37 -4.62
CA ILE A 118 -15.39 -7.13 -3.45
C ILE A 118 -16.73 -7.84 -3.63
N VAL A 119 -17.36 -7.71 -4.81
CA VAL A 119 -18.64 -8.37 -5.11
C VAL A 119 -18.50 -9.90 -5.09
N ILE A 120 -17.50 -10.45 -5.78
CA ILE A 120 -17.26 -11.91 -5.83
C ILE A 120 -16.97 -12.45 -4.42
N HIS A 121 -16.19 -11.73 -3.61
CA HIS A 121 -15.88 -12.12 -2.25
C HIS A 121 -17.13 -12.17 -1.37
N ALA A 122 -17.96 -11.12 -1.41
CA ALA A 122 -19.21 -11.06 -0.65
C ALA A 122 -20.18 -12.18 -1.03
N LEU A 123 -20.30 -12.50 -2.33
CA LEU A 123 -21.11 -13.63 -2.80
C LEU A 123 -20.59 -14.97 -2.28
N ARG A 124 -19.26 -15.18 -2.30
CA ARG A 124 -18.63 -16.40 -1.77
C ARG A 124 -18.84 -16.55 -0.26
N GLU A 125 -18.67 -15.47 0.50
CA GLU A 125 -18.94 -15.47 1.94
C GLU A 125 -20.41 -15.80 2.23
N SER A 126 -21.33 -15.18 1.49
CA SER A 126 -22.77 -15.42 1.65
C SER A 126 -23.13 -16.89 1.35
N ALA A 127 -22.59 -17.45 0.28
CA ALA A 127 -22.80 -18.85 -0.08
C ALA A 127 -22.22 -19.81 0.97
N HIS A 128 -21.03 -19.49 1.52
CA HIS A 128 -20.41 -20.27 2.58
C HIS A 128 -21.24 -20.24 3.87
N LEU A 129 -21.74 -19.06 4.27
CA LEU A 129 -22.62 -18.91 5.43
C LEU A 129 -23.92 -19.70 5.25
N TRP A 130 -24.56 -19.60 4.08
CA TRP A 130 -25.78 -20.35 3.76
C TRP A 130 -25.55 -21.86 3.83
N ALA A 131 -24.43 -22.37 3.28
CA ALA A 131 -24.09 -23.78 3.35
C ALA A 131 -23.84 -24.24 4.80
N TYR A 132 -23.13 -23.43 5.59
CA TYR A 132 -22.87 -23.71 7.00
C TYR A 132 -24.17 -23.74 7.83
N GLU A 133 -25.07 -22.79 7.63
CA GLU A 133 -26.35 -22.73 8.34
C GLU A 133 -27.25 -23.92 7.98
N ASN A 134 -27.33 -24.31 6.70
CA ASN A 134 -28.14 -25.47 6.31
C ASN A 134 -27.57 -26.79 6.82
N ALA A 135 -26.25 -26.94 6.86
CA ALA A 135 -25.60 -28.13 7.41
C ALA A 135 -25.82 -28.27 8.93
N ASN A 136 -26.05 -27.16 9.63
CA ASN A 136 -26.22 -27.12 11.09
C ASN A 136 -27.64 -26.76 11.53
N ARG A 137 -28.63 -26.81 10.63
CA ARG A 137 -30.04 -26.60 11.00
C ARG A 137 -30.51 -27.76 11.89
N PRO A 138 -30.99 -27.51 13.13
CA PRO A 138 -31.57 -28.56 13.94
C PRO A 138 -32.84 -29.09 13.25
N SER A 139 -32.99 -30.41 13.23
CA SER A 139 -34.18 -31.10 12.73
C SER A 139 -35.40 -30.55 13.48
N GLN A 140 -36.31 -29.87 12.79
CA GLN A 140 -37.60 -29.55 13.40
C GLN A 140 -38.41 -30.84 13.48
N ILE A 141 -38.65 -31.30 14.72
CA ILE A 141 -39.57 -32.38 15.08
C ILE A 141 -40.96 -31.76 15.23
#